data_AF-A0A2G6F3U8-F1
#
_entry.id   AF-A0A2G6F3U8-F1
#
_cell.length_a   1.000
_cell.length_b   1.000
_cell.length_c   1.000
_cell.angle_alpha   90.00
_cell.angle_beta   90.00
_cell.angle_gamma   90.00
#
_symmetry.space_group_name_H-M   'P 1'
#
loop_
_entity.id
_entity.type
_entity.pdbx_description
1 polymer ?
#
loop_
_entity_poly.entity_id
_entity_poly.type
_entity_poly.pdbx_seq_one_letter_code
_entity_poly.pdbx_strand_id
1 'polypeptide(L)' 'GSIVFLKRDTEATAKELKFTEGYMVKYHENFDASNKNPMSESFVISARVIAMGNGEHVNEWV' A
#
# COMPACT_ATOMS: atom_id res chain seq x y z
N GLY A 1 -4.11 -4.87 -6.89
CA GLY A 1 -2.80 -4.24 -7.16
C GLY A 1 -1.75 -4.85 -6.26
N SER A 2 -0.52 -4.35 -6.31
CA SER A 2 0.53 -4.79 -5.40
C SER A 2 1.44 -3.65 -4.93
N ILE A 3 2.03 -3.85 -3.75
CA ILE A 3 3.07 -3.02 -3.17
C ILE A 3 4.32 -3.89 -3.04
N VAL A 4 5.33 -3.60 -3.85
CA VAL A 4 6.60 -4.34 -3.87
C VAL A 4 7.61 -3.61 -2.98
N PHE A 5 8.08 -4.29 -1.95
CA PHE A 5 9.16 -3.80 -1.10
C PHE A 5 10.48 -4.35 -1.66
N LEU A 6 11.34 -3.46 -2.13
CA LEU A 6 12.67 -3.82 -2.62
C LEU A 6 13.67 -3.90 -1.46
N LYS A 7 14.75 -4.65 -1.66
CA LYS A 7 15.89 -4.62 -0.74
C LYS A 7 16.58 -3.24 -0.81
N ARG A 8 17.25 -2.86 0.27
CA ARG A 8 17.91 -1.54 0.35
C ARG A 8 19.19 -1.47 -0.48
N ASP A 9 19.85 -2.60 -0.63
CA ASP A 9 21.17 -2.77 -1.25
C ASP A 9 21.09 -3.25 -2.71
N THR A 10 19.97 -3.84 -3.12
CA THR A 10 19.76 -4.42 -4.45
C THR A 10 18.35 -4.15 -4.95
N GLU A 11 18.14 -4.12 -6.26
CA GLU A 11 16.79 -4.00 -6.87
C GLU A 11 15.99 -5.31 -6.81
N ALA A 12 16.38 -6.26 -5.95
CA ALA A 12 15.66 -7.50 -5.75
C ALA A 12 14.41 -7.26 -4.87
N THR A 13 13.33 -7.97 -5.20
CA THR A 13 12.12 -7.99 -4.38
C THR A 13 12.40 -8.66 -3.04
N ALA A 14 12.12 -7.96 -1.94
CA ALA A 14 12.20 -8.49 -0.58
C ALA A 14 10.88 -9.14 -0.16
N LYS A 15 9.77 -8.44 -0.37
CA LYS A 15 8.41 -8.93 -0.12
C LYS A 15 7.40 -8.17 -0.97
N GLU A 16 6.28 -8.80 -1.28
CA GLU A 16 5.20 -8.20 -2.06
C GLU A 16 3.89 -8.34 -1.28
N LEU A 17 3.19 -7.22 -1.10
CA LEU A 17 1.81 -7.20 -0.63
C LEU A 17 0.91 -7.18 -1.87
N LYS A 18 0.02 -8.16 -2.00
CA LYS A 18 -1.01 -8.19 -3.04
C LYS A 18 -2.37 -7.87 -2.42
N PHE A 19 -3.17 -7.09 -3.12
CA PHE A 19 -4.55 -6.78 -2.73
C PHE A 19 -5.51 -6.93 -3.91
N THR A 20 -6.69 -7.50 -3.66
CA THR A 20 -7.72 -7.78 -4.67
C THR A 20 -9.02 -7.06 -4.29
N GLU A 21 -9.74 -6.54 -5.29
CA GLU A 21 -10.97 -5.74 -5.10
C GLU A 21 -10.76 -4.60 -4.09
N GLY A 22 -9.78 -3.74 -4.38
CA GLY A 22 -9.42 -2.58 -3.56
C GLY A 22 -10.15 -1.31 -3.98
N TYR A 23 -10.71 -0.60 -3.01
CA TYR A 23 -11.38 0.68 -3.17
C TYR A 23 -10.70 1.75 -2.30
N MET A 24 -10.47 2.93 -2.85
CA MET A 24 -9.96 4.06 -2.08
C MET A 24 -11.09 4.63 -1.22
N VAL A 25 -10.92 4.62 0.10
CA VAL A 25 -11.93 5.10 1.06
C VAL A 25 -11.58 6.46 1.65
N LYS A 26 -10.31 6.86 1.58
CA LYS A 26 -9.82 8.17 2.02
C LYS A 26 -8.67 8.63 1.13
N TYR A 27 -8.60 9.92 0.88
CA TYR A 27 -7.52 10.60 0.18
C TYR A 27 -7.24 11.94 0.86
N HIS A 28 -5.97 12.26 1.04
CA HIS A 28 -5.50 13.52 1.58
C HIS A 28 -4.19 13.91 0.90
N GLU A 29 -4.10 15.16 0.48
CA GLU A 29 -2.90 15.75 -0.09
C GLU A 29 -2.47 16.92 0.78
N ASN A 30 -1.18 16.96 1.12
CA ASN A 30 -0.62 17.97 1.99
C ASN A 30 0.63 18.57 1.34
N PHE A 31 0.73 19.90 1.40
CA PHE A 31 1.89 20.66 0.99
C PHE A 31 2.44 21.52 2.13
N ASP A 32 3.74 21.41 2.40
CA ASP A 32 4.46 22.23 3.37
C ASP A 32 5.85 22.61 2.83
N ALA A 33 5.99 23.88 2.45
CA ALA A 33 7.22 24.42 1.86
C ALA A 33 8.45 24.35 2.78
N SER A 34 8.27 24.21 4.10
CA SER A 34 9.38 24.12 5.07
C SER A 34 9.79 22.67 5.35
N ASN A 35 8.99 21.70 4.92
CA ASN A 35 9.22 20.29 5.19
C ASN A 35 10.22 19.69 4.19
N LYS A 36 10.98 18.69 4.63
CA LYS A 36 11.94 17.95 3.79
C LYS A 36 11.25 17.24 2.62
N ASN A 37 10.01 16.81 2.81
CA ASN A 37 9.16 16.27 1.75
C ASN A 37 7.98 17.24 1.56
N PRO A 38 8.12 18.25 0.68
CA PRO A 38 7.19 19.37 0.64
C PRO A 38 5.82 19.00 0.08
N MET A 39 5.70 17.89 -0.64
CA MET A 39 4.43 17.38 -1.18
C MET A 39 4.28 15.92 -0.75
N SER A 40 3.14 15.59 -0.15
CA SER A 40 2.83 14.24 0.31
C SER A 40 1.37 13.91 0.05
N GLU A 41 1.12 12.75 -0.54
CA GLU A 41 -0.21 12.18 -0.71
C GLU A 41 -0.37 11.01 0.27
N SER A 42 -1.54 10.92 0.89
CA SER A 42 -1.91 9.85 1.82
C SER A 42 -3.30 9.35 1.45
N PHE A 43 -3.41 8.06 1.17
CA PHE A 43 -4.67 7.43 0.84
C PHE A 43 -4.83 6.11 1.59
N VAL A 44 -6.08 5.70 1.78
CA VAL A 44 -6.43 4.43 2.41
C VAL A 44 -7.21 3.59 1.41
N ILE A 45 -6.73 2.36 1.19
CA ILE A 45 -7.41 1.37 0.37
C ILE A 45 -8.06 0.34 1.29
N SER A 46 -9.36 0.14 1.12
CA SER A 46 -10.07 -1.02 1.65
C SER A 46 -10.09 -2.11 0.60
N ALA A 47 -9.54 -3.28 0.90
CA ALA A 47 -9.50 -4.41 -0.02
C ALA A 47 -10.26 -5.62 0.57
N ARG A 48 -10.87 -6.41 -0.31
CA ARG A 48 -11.52 -7.67 0.10
C ARG A 48 -10.50 -8.71 0.52
N VAL A 49 -9.41 -8.83 -0.24
CA VAL A 49 -8.33 -9.79 0.02
C VAL A 49 -7.00 -9.06 0.09
N ILE A 50 -6.21 -9.42 1.10
CA ILE A 50 -4.79 -9.05 1.19
C ILE A 50 -3.95 -10.31 1.37
N ALA A 51 -2.84 -10.42 0.64
CA ALA A 51 -1.94 -11.56 0.72
C ALA A 51 -0.48 -11.11 0.73
N MET A 52 0.36 -11.79 1.51
CA MET A 52 1.81 -11.56 1.55
C MET A 52 2.54 -12.84 1.96
N GLY A 53 3.52 -13.27 1.14
CA GLY A 53 4.18 -14.55 1.34
C GLY A 53 3.17 -15.70 1.28
N ASN A 54 3.06 -16.47 2.36
CA ASN A 54 2.12 -17.58 2.48
C ASN A 54 0.86 -17.22 3.29
N GLY A 55 0.75 -15.99 3.79
CA GLY A 55 -0.40 -15.52 4.55
C GLY A 55 -1.42 -14.84 3.65
N GLU A 56 -2.69 -15.15 3.85
CA GLU A 56 -3.83 -14.54 3.17
C GLU A 56 -4.90 -14.18 4.20
N HIS A 57 -5.50 -13.00 4.05
CA HIS A 57 -6.67 -12.57 4.79
C HIS A 57 -7.78 -12.21 3.81
N VAL A 58 -8.96 -12.78 4.02
CA VAL A 58 -10.15 -12.60 3.18
C VAL A 58 -11.28 -12.06 4.06
N ASN A 59 -11.86 -10.93 3.68
CA ASN A 59 -13.12 -10.46 4.25
C ASN A 59 -14.28 -11.10 3.47
N GLU A 60 -15.00 -12.01 4.12
CA GLU A 60 -16.26 -12.53 3.61
C GLU A 60 -17.39 -11.54 3.96
N TRP A 61 -18.12 -11.09 2.94
CA TRP A 61 -19.29 -10.25 3.13
C TRP A 61 -20.47 -11.15 3.47
N VAL A 62 -20.93 -11.11 4.73
CA VAL A 62 -22.21 -11.66 5.19
C VAL A 62 -23.28 -10.58 5.24
#